data_AF-A0A418N0F3-F1
#
_entry.id   AF-A0A418N0F3-F1
#
_cell.length_a   1.000
_cell.length_b   1.000
_cell.length_c   1.000
_cell.angle_alpha   90.00
_cell.angle_beta   90.00
_cell.angle_gamma   90.00
#
_symmetry.space_group_name_H-M   'P 1'
#
loop_
_entity.id
_entity.type
_entity.pdbx_description
1 polymer ?
#
loop_
_entity_poly.entity_id
_entity_poly.type
_entity_poly.pdbx_seq_one_letter_code
_entity_poly.pdbx_strand_id
1 'polypeptide(L)'
;MLSVANLDTGAVASHNVVPGGLDPERTQSGWVVKLHNRVRELAVSVGASVTHEALTLWLPPQWRPDAPAVQRYELEAEAVAGFDNMPWRLFLGRNHPAPPVDPAERLARLCVLADLLLLDLVIEVRREGLGWDVRYEVPGSPVPMFRTGRLDLPEALAHTDVAGALAGLAERGRGVAARLMQPDRPRPPAVPAVDVDQLERRILADCVDPADGSELPGAQAIWRNGRWWHTSLRDGAPVETLVEQLTGQVVRRVRVPLRRGFTPPEPSWLGAEIGWRPCPDCVPGSRLRSCDCRLRGRGMDPGCPHCHGAGLRTSALACFTCDGTHRLHEAVMLTLTDLRHRIVHLTWHAGTPEEVTLAATQPGGKPVVQLPDRYRLATWAPILGVRPEDLAEADGGHEIESDLRGGYVTLPWAGADPVAEHVRVAGRGQPAARLIVAAVRPDAPPLTELIRLALGLDLALEVSLCDLRHNADDPLRIGGLRWSVELRPRDAPVRPDQWPYRQTLEAALAWCVEFLPDTVAGVVPVDAAVPIPVPAAAPSDLPADPVPVLLRLAARHAGQVLTVRFTRAGCTLYLHHDEGMHLLAEALDLHDIER
;
A
#
# COMPACT_ATOMS: atom_id res chain seq x y z
N MET A 1 17.81 -19.86 2.40
CA MET A 1 17.25 -20.65 1.29
C MET A 1 16.78 -19.74 0.18
N LEU A 2 16.95 -20.15 -1.08
CA LEU A 2 16.46 -19.46 -2.28
C LEU A 2 15.44 -20.35 -2.99
N SER A 3 14.27 -19.82 -3.35
CA SER A 3 13.28 -20.54 -4.14
C SER A 3 12.85 -19.70 -5.34
N VAL A 4 12.67 -20.36 -6.49
CA VAL A 4 12.01 -19.76 -7.65
C VAL A 4 10.72 -20.53 -7.92
N ALA A 5 9.62 -19.81 -8.09
CA ALA A 5 8.33 -20.38 -8.41
C ALA A 5 7.77 -19.76 -9.68
N ASN A 6 7.24 -20.59 -10.57
CA ASN A 6 6.56 -20.19 -11.78
C ASN A 6 5.05 -20.07 -11.50
N LEU A 7 4.51 -18.85 -11.51
CA LEU A 7 3.09 -18.58 -11.24
C LEU A 7 2.18 -19.27 -12.27
N ASP A 8 2.62 -19.35 -13.52
CA ASP A 8 1.80 -19.85 -14.64
C ASP A 8 1.73 -21.39 -14.68
N THR A 9 2.66 -22.09 -14.01
CA THR A 9 2.73 -23.56 -14.01
C THR A 9 2.73 -24.22 -12.63
N GLY A 10 2.95 -23.46 -11.56
CA GLY A 10 3.09 -23.99 -10.20
C GLY A 10 4.42 -24.69 -9.92
N ALA A 11 5.33 -24.74 -10.91
CA ALA A 11 6.63 -25.36 -10.74
C ALA A 11 7.49 -24.58 -9.75
N VAL A 12 8.17 -25.29 -8.85
CA VAL A 12 9.03 -24.70 -7.81
C VAL A 12 10.36 -25.43 -7.80
N ALA A 13 11.45 -24.66 -7.74
CA ALA A 13 12.78 -25.18 -7.47
C ALA A 13 13.43 -24.35 -6.36
N SER A 14 14.08 -25.04 -5.42
CA SER A 14 14.71 -24.41 -4.26
C SER A 14 16.16 -24.85 -4.11
N HIS A 15 16.96 -23.98 -3.50
CA HIS A 15 18.35 -24.23 -3.19
C HIS A 15 18.70 -23.73 -1.79
N ASN A 16 19.31 -24.61 -0.99
CA ASN A 16 19.87 -24.24 0.30
C ASN A 16 21.26 -23.65 0.11
N VAL A 17 21.42 -22.40 0.55
CA VAL A 17 22.72 -21.73 0.64
C VAL A 17 23.36 -22.18 1.95
N VAL A 18 24.34 -23.08 1.87
CA VAL A 18 25.01 -23.69 3.03
C VAL A 18 26.52 -23.50 2.94
N PRO A 19 27.22 -23.45 4.09
CA PRO A 19 28.67 -23.48 4.12
C PRO A 19 29.25 -24.68 3.37
N GLY A 20 30.35 -24.47 2.66
CA GLY A 20 31.04 -25.46 1.83
C GLY A 20 30.41 -25.73 0.46
N GLY A 21 29.21 -25.21 0.20
CA GLY A 21 28.52 -25.30 -1.09
C GLY A 21 28.53 -24.00 -1.89
N LEU A 22 29.32 -23.02 -1.46
CA LEU A 22 29.43 -21.71 -2.11
C LEU A 22 30.52 -21.70 -3.19
N ASP A 23 30.37 -20.84 -4.19
CA ASP A 23 31.36 -20.59 -5.23
C ASP A 23 31.83 -19.12 -5.19
N PRO A 24 32.81 -18.78 -4.33
CA PRO A 24 33.21 -17.39 -4.11
C PRO A 24 34.13 -16.86 -5.21
N GLU A 25 33.83 -15.67 -5.68
CA GLU A 25 34.62 -14.93 -6.66
C GLU A 25 35.33 -13.74 -6.01
N ARG A 26 36.55 -13.45 -6.49
CA ARG A 26 37.31 -12.28 -6.03
C ARG A 26 36.91 -11.02 -6.80
N THR A 27 36.52 -9.99 -6.07
CA THR A 27 36.27 -8.63 -6.58
C THR A 27 37.35 -7.66 -6.09
N GLN A 28 37.27 -6.39 -6.53
CA GLN A 28 38.16 -5.34 -6.03
C GLN A 28 37.99 -5.07 -4.53
N SER A 29 36.80 -5.32 -3.97
CA SER A 29 36.46 -5.00 -2.58
C SER A 29 36.48 -6.22 -1.64
N GLY A 30 36.69 -7.43 -2.15
CA GLY A 30 36.70 -8.65 -1.33
C GLY A 30 36.19 -9.88 -2.06
N TRP A 31 35.93 -10.95 -1.31
CA TRP A 31 35.34 -12.19 -1.81
C TRP A 31 33.81 -12.12 -1.72
N VAL A 32 33.13 -12.51 -2.79
CA VAL A 32 31.67 -12.49 -2.88
C VAL A 32 31.12 -13.76 -3.48
N VAL A 33 29.89 -14.11 -3.13
CA VAL A 33 29.12 -15.18 -3.77
C VAL A 33 27.97 -14.54 -4.54
N LYS A 34 27.96 -14.74 -5.86
CA LYS A 34 26.94 -14.21 -6.77
C LYS A 34 25.69 -15.10 -6.78
N LEU A 35 24.85 -14.96 -5.75
CA LEU A 35 23.64 -15.78 -5.59
C LEU A 35 22.63 -15.61 -6.73
N HIS A 36 22.64 -14.48 -7.45
CA HIS A 36 21.80 -14.28 -8.62
C HIS A 36 22.01 -15.32 -9.74
N ASN A 37 23.22 -15.88 -9.89
CA ASN A 37 23.48 -16.96 -10.84
C ASN A 37 22.66 -18.21 -10.49
N ARG A 38 22.59 -18.53 -9.19
CA ARG A 38 21.77 -19.64 -8.69
C ARG A 38 20.28 -19.39 -8.90
N VAL A 39 19.81 -18.15 -8.70
CA VAL A 39 18.42 -17.78 -9.00
C VAL A 39 18.12 -17.99 -10.48
N ARG A 40 19.05 -17.65 -11.39
CA ARG A 40 18.88 -17.89 -12.84
C ARG A 40 18.80 -19.38 -13.18
N GLU A 41 19.65 -20.21 -12.59
CA GLU A 41 19.60 -21.67 -12.77
C GLU A 41 18.26 -22.26 -12.31
N LEU A 42 17.76 -21.83 -11.15
CA LEU A 42 16.46 -22.23 -10.63
C LEU A 42 15.31 -21.72 -11.53
N ALA A 43 15.41 -20.52 -12.05
CA ALA A 43 14.41 -19.95 -12.97
C ALA A 43 14.33 -20.76 -14.28
N VAL A 44 15.48 -21.13 -14.85
CA VAL A 44 15.54 -22.00 -16.04
C VAL A 44 14.92 -23.37 -15.76
N SER A 45 15.19 -23.97 -14.59
CA SER A 45 14.68 -25.30 -14.27
C SER A 45 13.16 -25.36 -14.12
N VAL A 46 12.52 -24.25 -13.70
CA VAL A 46 11.06 -24.15 -13.61
C VAL A 46 10.42 -23.44 -14.81
N GLY A 47 11.20 -23.10 -15.84
CA GLY A 47 10.72 -22.40 -17.04
C GLY A 47 10.17 -21.01 -16.75
N ALA A 48 10.69 -20.31 -15.75
CA ALA A 48 10.26 -18.98 -15.36
C ALA A 48 11.26 -17.89 -15.79
N SER A 49 10.73 -16.74 -16.17
CA SER A 49 11.44 -15.47 -16.21
C SER A 49 11.19 -14.73 -14.91
N VAL A 50 12.26 -14.34 -14.23
CA VAL A 50 12.22 -13.56 -12.98
C VAL A 50 13.00 -12.26 -13.17
N THR A 51 12.51 -11.17 -12.58
CA THR A 51 13.25 -9.91 -12.50
C THR A 51 14.34 -10.06 -11.45
N HIS A 52 15.59 -9.85 -11.83
CA HIS A 52 16.74 -10.09 -10.95
C HIS A 52 17.16 -8.80 -10.24
N GLU A 53 17.09 -8.78 -8.90
CA GLU A 53 17.94 -7.89 -8.12
C GLU A 53 19.34 -8.49 -7.97
N ALA A 54 20.36 -7.64 -7.91
CA ALA A 54 21.75 -8.07 -7.75
C ALA A 54 21.98 -8.70 -6.36
N LEU A 55 21.67 -10.00 -6.23
CA LEU A 55 21.84 -10.73 -4.97
C LEU A 55 23.29 -11.19 -4.80
N THR A 56 24.01 -10.54 -3.90
CA THR A 56 25.44 -10.79 -3.64
C THR A 56 25.69 -10.97 -2.15
N LEU A 57 26.26 -12.10 -1.77
CA LEU A 57 26.68 -12.41 -0.40
C LEU A 57 28.16 -12.03 -0.24
N TRP A 58 28.48 -11.12 0.68
CA TRP A 58 29.87 -10.76 0.98
C TRP A 58 30.44 -11.69 2.03
N LEU A 59 31.62 -12.24 1.76
CA LEU A 59 32.33 -13.07 2.75
C LEU A 59 33.18 -12.19 3.67
N PRO A 60 33.38 -12.60 4.94
CA PRO A 60 34.24 -11.88 5.86
C PRO A 60 35.64 -11.63 5.28
N PRO A 61 36.30 -10.50 5.59
CA PRO A 61 37.63 -10.17 5.08
C PRO A 61 38.71 -11.22 5.37
N GLN A 62 38.49 -12.11 6.34
CA GLN A 62 39.36 -13.21 6.75
C GLN A 62 39.22 -14.45 5.85
N TRP A 63 38.15 -14.55 5.05
CA TRP A 63 37.91 -15.70 4.19
C TRP A 63 38.98 -15.80 3.09
N ARG A 64 39.56 -16.98 2.93
CA ARG A 64 40.58 -17.27 1.91
C ARG A 64 40.32 -18.64 1.31
N PRO A 65 40.55 -18.84 -0.01
CA PRO A 65 40.31 -20.12 -0.67
C PRO A 65 41.24 -21.23 -0.16
N ASP A 66 42.44 -20.87 0.30
CA ASP A 66 43.48 -21.76 0.82
C ASP A 66 43.40 -22.02 2.33
N ALA A 67 42.45 -21.40 3.04
CA ALA A 67 42.24 -21.65 4.46
C ALA A 67 41.70 -23.09 4.71
N PRO A 68 41.97 -23.67 5.90
CA PRO A 68 41.40 -24.97 6.29
C PRO A 68 39.88 -25.00 6.14
N ALA A 69 39.34 -26.14 5.68
CA ALA A 69 37.92 -26.27 5.35
C ALA A 69 36.99 -25.88 6.51
N VAL A 70 37.33 -26.28 7.75
CA VAL A 70 36.57 -25.91 8.96
C VAL A 70 36.49 -24.39 9.12
N GLN A 71 37.62 -23.70 9.03
CA GLN A 71 37.68 -22.24 9.14
C GLN A 71 36.92 -21.54 8.00
N ARG A 72 37.00 -22.07 6.76
CA ARG A 72 36.21 -21.54 5.64
C ARG A 72 34.72 -21.69 5.90
N TYR A 73 34.27 -22.86 6.35
CA TYR A 73 32.86 -23.12 6.59
C TYR A 73 32.30 -22.30 7.74
N GLU A 74 33.09 -22.04 8.78
CA GLU A 74 32.71 -21.12 9.86
C GLU A 74 32.50 -19.68 9.35
N LEU A 75 33.42 -19.16 8.54
CA LEU A 75 33.32 -17.82 7.97
C LEU A 75 32.19 -17.71 6.93
N GLU A 76 31.93 -18.78 6.18
CA GLU A 76 30.78 -18.86 5.28
C GLU A 76 29.46 -18.93 6.05
N ALA A 77 29.42 -19.65 7.18
CA ALA A 77 28.26 -19.69 8.06
C ALA A 77 27.96 -18.32 8.67
N GLU A 78 28.99 -17.59 9.12
CA GLU A 78 28.87 -16.20 9.57
C GLU A 78 28.29 -15.30 8.48
N ALA A 79 28.80 -15.41 7.25
CA ALA A 79 28.29 -14.65 6.11
C ALA A 79 26.81 -14.94 5.86
N VAL A 80 26.43 -16.22 5.80
CA VAL A 80 25.04 -16.65 5.55
C VAL A 80 24.11 -16.20 6.68
N ALA A 81 24.56 -16.29 7.94
CA ALA A 81 23.78 -15.85 9.09
C ALA A 81 23.59 -14.32 9.11
N GLY A 82 24.60 -13.55 8.68
CA GLY A 82 24.54 -12.09 8.57
C GLY A 82 23.82 -11.56 7.33
N PHE A 83 23.40 -12.44 6.42
CA PHE A 83 22.80 -12.03 5.15
C PHE A 83 21.32 -11.62 5.29
N ASP A 84 21.09 -10.31 5.41
CA ASP A 84 19.81 -9.59 5.23
C ASP A 84 18.61 -10.11 6.06
N ASN A 85 18.84 -10.87 7.12
CA ASN A 85 17.83 -11.39 8.06
C ASN A 85 16.64 -12.19 7.47
N MET A 86 16.62 -12.46 6.15
CA MET A 86 15.57 -13.22 5.48
C MET A 86 16.03 -14.66 5.21
N PRO A 87 15.68 -15.63 6.06
CA PRO A 87 16.17 -17.00 5.95
C PRO A 87 15.61 -17.77 4.75
N TRP A 88 14.45 -17.35 4.20
CA TRP A 88 13.89 -17.87 2.95
C TRP A 88 13.52 -16.72 2.03
N ARG A 89 14.17 -16.65 0.85
CA ARG A 89 13.81 -15.72 -0.23
C ARG A 89 13.09 -16.46 -1.34
N LEU A 90 11.93 -15.94 -1.73
CA LEU A 90 11.13 -16.43 -2.85
C LEU A 90 11.17 -15.43 -4.01
N PHE A 91 11.45 -15.94 -5.21
CA PHE A 91 11.35 -15.20 -6.46
C PHE A 91 10.18 -15.76 -7.26
N LEU A 92 9.20 -14.90 -7.56
CA LEU A 92 8.09 -15.23 -8.44
C LEU A 92 8.46 -14.90 -9.88
N GLY A 93 8.19 -15.84 -10.78
CA GLY A 93 8.35 -15.63 -12.21
C GLY A 93 7.16 -16.15 -13.00
N ARG A 94 7.18 -15.86 -14.30
CA ARG A 94 6.16 -16.28 -15.28
C ARG A 94 6.83 -16.95 -16.48
N ASN A 95 6.08 -17.71 -17.26
CA ASN A 95 6.58 -18.37 -18.48
C ASN A 95 7.18 -17.37 -19.47
N HIS A 96 6.59 -16.17 -19.51
CA HIS A 96 7.05 -15.08 -20.35
C HIS A 96 7.47 -13.90 -19.48
N PRO A 97 8.61 -13.26 -19.79
CA PRO A 97 8.96 -12.00 -19.14
C PRO A 97 7.82 -11.00 -19.36
N ALA A 98 7.57 -10.17 -18.34
CA ALA A 98 6.77 -8.98 -18.57
C ALA A 98 7.43 -8.17 -19.72
N PRO A 99 6.64 -7.60 -20.64
CA PRO A 99 7.20 -6.74 -21.67
C PRO A 99 8.00 -5.61 -21.01
N PRO A 100 9.18 -5.26 -21.55
CA PRO A 100 9.96 -4.16 -21.00
C PRO A 100 9.11 -2.89 -21.03
N VAL A 101 9.10 -2.15 -19.92
CA VAL A 101 8.44 -0.86 -19.84
C VAL A 101 9.31 0.16 -20.55
N ASP A 102 8.79 0.80 -21.60
CA ASP A 102 9.45 1.94 -22.22
C ASP A 102 9.41 3.14 -21.25
N PRO A 103 10.56 3.65 -20.77
CA PRO A 103 10.61 4.81 -19.88
C PRO A 103 9.96 6.06 -20.47
N ALA A 104 10.06 6.26 -21.79
CA ALA A 104 9.46 7.42 -22.45
C ALA A 104 7.93 7.33 -22.48
N GLU A 105 7.38 6.16 -22.82
CA GLU A 105 5.94 5.89 -22.75
C GLU A 105 5.42 6.03 -21.31
N ARG A 106 6.16 5.49 -20.33
CA ARG A 106 5.82 5.60 -18.92
C ARG A 106 5.77 7.06 -18.46
N LEU A 107 6.80 7.85 -18.78
CA LEU A 107 6.85 9.25 -18.42
C LEU A 107 5.73 10.05 -19.10
N ALA A 108 5.46 9.81 -20.39
CA ALA A 108 4.34 10.45 -21.08
C ALA A 108 2.99 10.14 -20.41
N ARG A 109 2.77 8.88 -20.01
CA ARG A 109 1.57 8.46 -19.26
C ARG A 109 1.47 9.17 -17.90
N LEU A 110 2.57 9.27 -17.15
CA LEU A 110 2.60 9.96 -15.86
C LEU A 110 2.32 11.46 -16.02
N CYS A 111 2.88 12.12 -17.05
CA CYS A 111 2.60 13.52 -17.35
C CYS A 111 1.12 13.76 -17.66
N VAL A 112 0.54 12.93 -18.55
CA VAL A 112 -0.88 12.98 -18.89
C VAL A 112 -1.75 12.82 -17.65
N LEU A 113 -1.42 11.86 -16.79
CA LEU A 113 -2.18 11.61 -15.58
C LEU A 113 -1.99 12.72 -14.52
N ALA A 114 -0.82 13.36 -14.42
CA ALA A 114 -0.65 14.57 -13.59
C ALA A 114 -1.62 15.68 -14.01
N ASP A 115 -1.73 15.96 -15.31
CA ASP A 115 -2.63 16.99 -15.82
C ASP A 115 -4.12 16.60 -15.60
N LEU A 116 -4.48 15.32 -15.73
CA LEU A 116 -5.83 14.85 -15.42
C LEU A 116 -6.12 14.95 -13.92
N LEU A 117 -5.22 14.44 -13.07
CA LEU A 117 -5.39 14.44 -11.61
C LEU A 117 -5.26 15.83 -11.00
N LEU A 118 -4.83 16.84 -11.77
CA LEU A 118 -4.51 18.17 -11.27
C LEU A 118 -3.46 18.07 -10.15
N LEU A 119 -2.36 17.36 -10.42
CA LEU A 119 -1.21 17.18 -9.53
C LEU A 119 0.06 17.60 -10.26
N ASP A 120 1.11 17.87 -9.50
CA ASP A 120 2.45 17.97 -10.06
C ASP A 120 3.03 16.57 -10.22
N LEU A 121 3.61 16.25 -11.37
CA LEU A 121 4.57 15.15 -11.45
C LEU A 121 5.97 15.72 -11.21
N VAL A 122 6.64 15.21 -10.19
CA VAL A 122 7.98 15.64 -9.78
C VAL A 122 8.97 14.52 -10.05
N ILE A 123 10.02 14.85 -10.78
CA ILE A 123 11.22 14.03 -10.95
C ILE A 123 12.34 14.72 -10.18
N GLU A 124 12.93 14.00 -9.23
CA GLU A 124 13.96 14.53 -8.35
C GLU A 124 15.23 13.69 -8.42
N VAL A 125 16.37 14.36 -8.39
CA VAL A 125 17.66 13.72 -8.14
C VAL A 125 18.31 14.36 -6.92
N ARG A 126 18.92 13.55 -6.06
CA ARG A 126 19.76 13.99 -4.94
C ARG A 126 21.19 13.56 -5.14
N ARG A 127 22.15 14.43 -4.86
CA ARG A 127 23.59 14.11 -4.99
C ARG A 127 24.13 13.31 -3.81
N GLU A 128 23.71 13.63 -2.58
CA GLU A 128 24.07 12.84 -1.42
C GLU A 128 23.36 11.48 -1.42
N GLY A 129 24.02 10.46 -1.94
CA GLY A 129 23.46 9.10 -2.06
C GLY A 129 22.60 8.89 -3.31
N LEU A 130 22.97 9.53 -4.43
CA LEU A 130 22.47 9.35 -5.81
C LEU A 130 21.25 8.43 -5.94
N GLY A 131 20.08 9.05 -5.94
CA GLY A 131 18.80 8.37 -6.14
C GLY A 131 17.86 9.24 -6.95
N TRP A 132 17.31 8.69 -8.04
CA TRP A 132 16.25 9.27 -8.84
C TRP A 132 14.89 8.86 -8.31
N ASP A 133 14.03 9.85 -8.06
CA ASP A 133 12.67 9.65 -7.55
C ASP A 133 11.64 10.25 -8.50
N VAL A 134 10.54 9.55 -8.71
CA VAL A 134 9.43 9.97 -9.58
C VAL A 134 8.13 9.86 -8.78
N ARG A 135 7.40 10.96 -8.62
CA ARG A 135 6.21 10.99 -7.75
C ARG A 135 5.22 12.09 -8.11
N TYR A 136 3.99 11.94 -7.66
CA TYR A 136 3.02 13.03 -7.65
C TYR A 136 3.09 13.84 -6.35
N GLU A 137 2.85 15.14 -6.48
CA GLU A 137 2.71 16.07 -5.36
C GLU A 137 1.48 16.97 -5.54
N VAL A 138 0.90 17.39 -4.42
CA VAL A 138 -0.05 18.51 -4.44
C VAL A 138 0.76 19.80 -4.67
N PRO A 139 0.33 20.70 -5.58
CA PRO A 139 1.06 21.93 -5.81
C PRO A 139 1.31 22.73 -4.53
N GLY A 140 2.58 23.06 -4.29
CA GLY A 140 3.01 23.75 -3.08
C GLY A 140 3.48 22.82 -1.95
N SER A 141 3.45 21.50 -2.14
CA SER A 141 4.09 20.54 -1.23
C SER A 141 5.57 20.88 -1.00
N PRO A 142 6.08 20.78 0.24
CA PRO A 142 7.51 20.93 0.50
C PRO A 142 8.29 19.75 -0.09
N VAL A 143 9.60 19.95 -0.29
CA VAL A 143 10.50 18.86 -0.70
C VAL A 143 10.51 17.78 0.39
N PRO A 144 10.19 16.51 0.08
CA PRO A 144 10.15 15.44 1.08
C PRO A 144 11.50 15.25 1.75
N MET A 145 11.52 14.76 3.00
CA MET A 145 12.79 14.45 3.67
C MET A 145 13.32 13.06 3.33
N PHE A 146 12.40 12.11 3.10
CA PHE A 146 12.73 10.71 2.89
C PHE A 146 13.44 10.49 1.55
N ARG A 147 14.30 9.47 1.53
CA ARG A 147 15.10 9.09 0.38
C ARG A 147 14.49 7.82 -0.20
N THR A 148 13.96 7.93 -1.40
CA THR A 148 13.64 6.82 -2.29
C THR A 148 14.35 7.14 -3.59
N GLY A 149 15.05 6.19 -4.18
CA GLY A 149 15.63 6.48 -5.48
C GLY A 149 16.38 5.33 -6.12
N ARG A 150 16.38 5.34 -7.46
CA ARG A 150 17.09 4.40 -8.32
C ARG A 150 18.36 5.03 -8.87
N LEU A 151 19.22 4.23 -9.50
CA LEU A 151 20.55 4.69 -9.92
C LEU A 151 20.47 5.73 -11.04
N ASP A 152 19.53 5.56 -11.97
CA ASP A 152 19.30 6.45 -13.10
C ASP A 152 17.80 6.72 -13.35
N LEU A 153 17.51 7.72 -14.19
CA LEU A 153 16.13 8.11 -14.49
C LEU A 153 15.35 7.01 -15.27
N PRO A 154 15.91 6.36 -16.30
CA PRO A 154 15.23 5.26 -16.99
C PRO A 154 14.81 4.13 -16.04
N GLU A 155 15.68 3.73 -15.11
CA GLU A 155 15.39 2.71 -14.10
C GLU A 155 14.30 3.19 -13.14
N ALA A 156 14.37 4.45 -12.68
CA ALA A 156 13.32 5.04 -11.84
C ALA A 156 11.96 5.00 -12.53
N LEU A 157 11.89 5.39 -13.79
CA LEU A 157 10.65 5.34 -14.58
C LEU A 157 10.16 3.91 -14.79
N ALA A 158 11.04 2.96 -15.11
CA ALA A 158 10.66 1.58 -15.32
C ALA A 158 10.01 0.94 -14.07
N HIS A 159 10.44 1.37 -12.87
CA HIS A 159 9.96 0.83 -11.58
C HIS A 159 8.84 1.64 -10.92
N THR A 160 8.60 2.88 -11.34
CA THR A 160 7.53 3.72 -10.79
C THR A 160 6.29 3.62 -11.65
N ASP A 161 5.32 2.83 -11.19
CA ASP A 161 3.97 2.86 -11.75
C ASP A 161 3.11 4.01 -11.18
N VAL A 162 1.83 4.05 -11.56
CA VAL A 162 0.94 5.14 -11.11
C VAL A 162 0.71 5.08 -9.60
N ALA A 163 0.51 3.88 -9.04
CA ALA A 163 0.27 3.71 -7.61
C ALA A 163 1.53 4.08 -6.82
N GLY A 164 2.70 3.65 -7.27
CA GLY A 164 3.99 4.04 -6.70
C GLY A 164 4.25 5.54 -6.76
N ALA A 165 3.87 6.21 -7.85
CA ALA A 165 3.98 7.67 -7.94
C ALA A 165 3.01 8.40 -6.98
N LEU A 166 1.82 7.84 -6.73
CA LEU A 166 0.83 8.40 -5.79
C LEU A 166 1.17 8.09 -4.33
N ALA A 167 1.89 7.01 -4.06
CA ALA A 167 2.22 6.56 -2.70
C ALA A 167 2.85 7.69 -1.87
N GLY A 168 2.29 7.94 -0.68
CA GLY A 168 2.73 8.98 0.26
C GLY A 168 2.27 10.40 -0.10
N LEU A 169 1.35 10.57 -1.05
CA LEU A 169 0.80 11.89 -1.41
C LEU A 169 0.16 12.59 -0.21
N ALA A 170 -0.59 11.87 0.62
CA ALA A 170 -1.23 12.36 1.83
C ALA A 170 -0.22 12.93 2.83
N GLU A 171 0.88 12.21 3.07
CA GLU A 171 1.95 12.67 3.96
C GLU A 171 2.63 13.94 3.41
N ARG A 172 3.01 13.93 2.13
CA ARG A 172 3.68 15.07 1.46
C ARG A 172 2.78 16.30 1.34
N GLY A 173 1.48 16.10 1.16
CA GLY A 173 0.49 17.17 0.98
C GLY A 173 -0.14 17.68 2.28
N ARG A 174 0.14 17.04 3.43
CA ARG A 174 -0.51 17.33 4.72
C ARG A 174 -0.46 18.81 5.15
N GLY A 175 0.65 19.49 4.85
CA GLY A 175 0.85 20.90 5.22
C GLY A 175 0.29 21.92 4.23
N VAL A 176 -0.11 21.48 3.03
CA VAL A 176 -0.50 22.36 1.93
C VAL A 176 -1.87 22.97 2.19
N ALA A 177 -2.06 24.24 1.79
CA ALA A 177 -3.35 24.90 1.88
C ALA A 177 -4.36 24.22 0.95
N ALA A 178 -5.56 23.94 1.48
CA ALA A 178 -6.65 23.37 0.70
C ALA A 178 -7.22 24.45 -0.23
N ARG A 179 -7.40 24.14 -1.52
CA ARG A 179 -7.97 25.07 -2.51
C ARG A 179 -8.94 24.33 -3.40
N LEU A 180 -9.98 25.04 -3.84
CA LEU A 180 -10.91 24.55 -4.86
C LEU A 180 -10.17 24.33 -6.17
N MET A 181 -10.68 23.44 -7.01
CA MET A 181 -10.18 23.26 -8.37
C MET A 181 -11.18 23.80 -9.37
N GLN A 182 -10.66 24.46 -10.38
CA GLN A 182 -11.36 24.91 -11.58
C GLN A 182 -10.79 24.11 -12.74
N PRO A 183 -11.19 22.83 -12.91
CA PRO A 183 -10.75 22.07 -14.06
C PRO A 183 -11.13 22.85 -15.32
N ASP A 184 -10.14 23.11 -16.18
CA ASP A 184 -10.40 23.69 -17.49
C ASP A 184 -11.40 22.80 -18.25
N ARG A 185 -12.14 23.38 -19.20
CA ARG A 185 -13.07 22.61 -20.05
C ARG A 185 -12.36 21.36 -20.58
N PRO A 186 -13.03 20.19 -20.62
CA PRO A 186 -12.40 18.92 -20.97
C PRO A 186 -11.75 19.03 -22.34
N ARG A 187 -10.42 19.11 -22.34
CA ARG A 187 -9.59 18.86 -23.52
C ARG A 187 -8.91 17.53 -23.27
N PRO A 188 -8.88 16.62 -24.25
CA PRO A 188 -8.01 15.46 -24.16
C PRO A 188 -6.59 15.97 -23.90
N PRO A 189 -5.91 15.50 -22.84
CA PRO A 189 -4.53 15.88 -22.59
C PRO A 189 -3.71 15.46 -23.80
N ALA A 190 -2.97 16.40 -24.39
CA ALA A 190 -2.05 16.08 -25.46
C ALA A 190 -0.94 15.19 -24.89
N VAL A 191 -0.66 14.06 -25.55
CA VAL A 191 0.47 13.22 -25.15
C VAL A 191 1.75 14.02 -25.38
N PRO A 192 2.53 14.32 -24.33
CA PRO A 192 3.73 15.12 -24.51
C PRO A 192 4.77 14.32 -25.29
N ALA A 193 5.51 15.00 -26.16
CA ALA A 193 6.75 14.46 -26.70
C ALA A 193 7.80 14.45 -25.58
N VAL A 194 8.28 13.27 -25.20
CA VAL A 194 9.19 13.08 -24.09
C VAL A 194 10.53 12.55 -24.60
N ASP A 195 11.62 13.22 -24.21
CA ASP A 195 12.99 12.75 -24.38
C ASP A 195 13.59 12.59 -22.98
N VAL A 196 13.70 11.34 -22.52
CA VAL A 196 14.14 10.98 -21.16
C VAL A 196 15.60 11.41 -20.95
N ASP A 197 16.47 11.18 -21.93
CA ASP A 197 17.90 11.52 -21.85
C ASP A 197 18.12 13.04 -21.81
N GLN A 198 17.33 13.80 -22.57
CA GLN A 198 17.37 15.25 -22.51
C GLN A 198 16.90 15.76 -21.14
N LEU A 199 15.82 15.19 -20.60
CA LEU A 199 15.29 15.57 -19.30
C LEU A 199 16.28 15.26 -18.18
N GLU A 200 16.86 14.05 -18.18
CA GLU A 200 17.90 13.62 -17.24
C GLU A 200 19.09 14.57 -17.24
N ARG A 201 19.68 14.83 -18.42
CA ARG A 201 20.82 15.75 -18.55
C ARG A 201 20.50 17.15 -18.05
N ARG A 202 19.28 17.63 -18.28
CA ARG A 202 18.87 18.96 -17.85
C ARG A 202 18.73 19.05 -16.33
N ILE A 203 18.13 18.04 -15.69
CA ILE A 203 18.02 17.97 -14.22
C ILE A 203 19.41 17.87 -13.58
N LEU A 204 20.31 17.06 -14.16
CA LEU A 204 21.69 16.97 -13.68
C LEU A 204 22.45 18.30 -13.82
N ALA A 205 22.21 19.06 -14.89
CA ALA A 205 22.78 20.40 -15.05
C ALA A 205 22.26 21.39 -14.00
N ASP A 206 21.00 21.25 -13.56
CA ASP A 206 20.40 22.08 -12.50
C ASP A 206 20.97 21.75 -11.09
N CYS A 207 21.79 20.69 -10.96
CA CYS A 207 22.49 20.32 -9.72
C CYS A 207 23.83 21.07 -9.52
N VAL A 208 24.10 22.08 -10.35
CA VAL A 208 25.27 22.96 -10.28
C VAL A 208 24.78 24.40 -10.21
N ASP A 209 25.30 25.18 -9.27
CA ASP A 209 24.93 26.59 -9.17
C ASP A 209 25.52 27.38 -10.35
N PRO A 210 24.70 28.08 -11.14
CA PRO A 210 25.19 28.81 -12.32
C PRO A 210 26.05 30.02 -11.96
N ALA A 211 26.01 30.53 -10.73
CA ALA A 211 26.75 31.72 -10.32
C ALA A 211 28.23 31.43 -10.01
N ASP A 212 28.52 30.30 -9.38
CA ASP A 212 29.87 29.96 -8.90
C ASP A 212 30.34 28.55 -9.28
N GLY A 213 29.49 27.74 -9.92
CA GLY A 213 29.79 26.36 -10.31
C GLY A 213 29.80 25.38 -9.15
N SER A 214 29.34 25.77 -7.95
CA SER A 214 29.29 24.89 -6.78
C SER A 214 28.25 23.80 -6.95
N GLU A 215 28.52 22.64 -6.33
CA GLU A 215 27.58 21.53 -6.36
C GLU A 215 26.41 21.78 -5.40
N LEU A 216 25.18 21.59 -5.89
CA LEU A 216 23.96 21.72 -5.09
C LEU A 216 23.48 20.35 -4.59
N PRO A 217 22.74 20.29 -3.47
CA PRO A 217 22.22 19.03 -2.92
C PRO A 217 21.39 18.18 -3.89
N GLY A 218 20.79 18.79 -4.91
CA GLY A 218 19.99 18.10 -5.93
C GLY A 218 19.23 19.06 -6.83
N ALA A 219 18.30 18.52 -7.62
CA ALA A 219 17.41 19.29 -8.49
C ALA A 219 16.08 18.56 -8.72
N GLN A 220 15.09 19.29 -9.22
CA GLN A 220 13.78 18.77 -9.62
C GLN A 220 13.38 19.29 -10.99
N ALA A 221 12.74 18.41 -11.78
CA ALA A 221 11.85 18.81 -12.86
C ALA A 221 10.39 18.54 -12.44
N ILE A 222 9.54 19.54 -12.64
CA ILE A 222 8.14 19.53 -12.22
C ILE A 222 7.27 19.71 -13.46
N TRP A 223 6.50 18.68 -13.82
CA TRP A 223 5.48 18.79 -14.86
C TRP A 223 4.22 19.40 -14.26
N ARG A 224 3.82 20.55 -14.81
CA ARG A 224 2.62 21.27 -14.41
C ARG A 224 2.05 22.03 -15.59
N ASN A 225 0.75 21.88 -15.85
CA ASN A 225 0.03 22.57 -16.92
C ASN A 225 0.66 22.29 -18.30
N GLY A 226 0.94 21.02 -18.59
CA GLY A 226 1.48 20.62 -19.89
C GLY A 226 2.92 21.07 -20.16
N ARG A 227 3.71 21.47 -19.15
CA ARG A 227 5.11 21.88 -19.33
C ARG A 227 6.02 21.54 -18.14
N TRP A 228 7.32 21.38 -18.43
CA TRP A 228 8.37 21.17 -17.44
C TRP A 228 8.87 22.49 -16.83
N TRP A 229 8.98 22.50 -15.51
CA TRP A 229 9.62 23.54 -14.72
C TRP A 229 10.83 22.97 -14.01
N HIS A 230 11.95 23.66 -14.11
CA HIS A 230 13.22 23.22 -13.55
C HIS A 230 13.58 24.06 -12.33
N THR A 231 14.04 23.41 -11.27
CA THR A 231 14.53 24.08 -10.07
C THR A 231 15.66 23.28 -9.43
N SER A 232 16.69 23.99 -8.97
CA SER A 232 17.68 23.40 -8.08
C SER A 232 17.12 23.22 -6.67
N LEU A 233 17.72 22.31 -5.90
CA LEU A 233 17.47 22.13 -4.48
C LEU A 233 18.59 22.80 -3.68
N ARG A 234 18.21 23.50 -2.61
CA ARG A 234 19.12 24.25 -1.74
C ARG A 234 18.84 23.94 -0.29
N ASP A 235 19.88 24.05 0.55
CA ASP A 235 19.73 23.93 1.99
C ASP A 235 18.84 25.05 2.54
N GLY A 236 17.83 24.65 3.30
CA GLY A 236 16.94 25.55 4.03
C GLY A 236 17.52 25.94 5.40
N ALA A 237 16.77 26.77 6.13
CA ALA A 237 17.11 27.06 7.52
C ALA A 237 17.03 25.79 8.37
N PRO A 238 18.02 25.51 9.25
CA PRO A 238 17.98 24.37 10.17
C PRO A 238 16.69 24.39 10.99
N VAL A 239 16.00 23.25 11.02
CA VAL A 239 14.80 23.01 11.81
C VAL A 239 15.15 22.11 12.97
N GLU A 240 14.84 22.58 14.17
CA GLU A 240 14.95 21.80 15.39
C GLU A 240 13.66 21.05 15.66
N THR A 241 13.76 19.74 15.89
CA THR A 241 12.64 18.89 16.28
C THR A 241 13.00 18.16 17.56
N LEU A 242 12.15 18.28 18.57
CA LEU A 242 12.25 17.51 19.81
C LEU A 242 11.52 16.18 19.61
N VAL A 243 12.25 15.07 19.70
CA VAL A 243 11.72 13.72 19.52
C VAL A 243 11.80 12.98 20.83
N GLU A 244 10.64 12.63 21.38
CA GLU A 244 10.53 11.72 22.50
C GLU A 244 10.87 10.29 22.05
N GLN A 245 11.85 9.68 22.70
CA GLN A 245 12.22 8.28 22.49
C GLN A 245 11.28 7.35 23.26
N LEU A 246 11.27 6.07 22.89
CA LEU A 246 10.55 5.01 23.62
C LEU A 246 10.92 4.94 25.11
N THR A 247 12.11 5.43 25.47
CA THR A 247 12.60 5.53 26.86
C THR A 247 12.01 6.70 27.65
N GLY A 248 11.19 7.56 27.03
CA GLY A 248 10.65 8.79 27.62
C GLY A 248 11.62 9.98 27.60
N GLN A 249 12.83 9.80 27.04
CA GLN A 249 13.80 10.89 26.89
C GLN A 249 13.45 11.77 25.69
N VAL A 250 13.56 13.09 25.83
CA VAL A 250 13.40 14.03 24.72
C VAL A 250 14.77 14.31 24.10
N VAL A 251 14.96 13.90 22.85
CA VAL A 251 16.18 14.15 22.08
C VAL A 251 15.96 15.30 21.11
N ARG A 252 16.89 16.26 21.15
CA ARG A 252 16.99 17.34 20.18
C ARG A 252 17.57 16.82 18.87
N ARG A 253 16.80 16.88 17.79
CA ARG A 253 17.27 16.61 16.43
C ARG A 253 17.25 17.89 15.62
N VAL A 254 18.42 18.34 15.16
CA VAL A 254 18.55 19.45 14.20
C VAL A 254 18.68 18.85 12.81
N ARG A 255 17.88 19.34 11.86
CA ARG A 255 17.90 18.90 10.46
C ARG A 255 17.90 20.09 9.53
N VAL A 256 18.53 19.97 8.38
CA VAL A 256 18.52 20.99 7.33
C VAL A 256 17.58 20.50 6.22
N PRO A 257 16.36 21.05 6.08
CA PRO A 257 15.44 20.64 5.04
C PRO A 257 15.88 21.20 3.69
N LEU A 258 15.65 20.45 2.60
CA LEU A 258 15.84 20.98 1.25
C LEU A 258 14.68 21.90 0.87
N ARG A 259 14.99 22.92 0.08
CA ARG A 259 14.03 23.87 -0.50
C ARG A 259 14.28 24.01 -1.99
N ARG A 260 13.22 24.27 -2.75
CA ARG A 260 13.34 24.64 -4.16
C ARG A 260 13.96 26.03 -4.27
N GLY A 261 14.98 26.19 -5.12
CA GLY A 261 15.54 27.50 -5.48
C GLY A 261 14.53 28.38 -6.23
N PHE A 262 13.61 27.76 -6.96
CA PHE A 262 12.50 28.42 -7.64
C PHE A 262 11.21 27.62 -7.48
N THR A 263 10.11 28.31 -7.14
CA THR A 263 8.78 27.69 -7.06
C THR A 263 8.04 27.95 -8.37
N PRO A 264 7.55 26.91 -9.08
CA PRO A 264 6.75 27.10 -10.27
C PRO A 264 5.50 27.96 -10.00
N PRO A 265 5.06 28.80 -10.95
CA PRO A 265 3.85 29.62 -10.82
C PRO A 265 2.62 28.80 -10.46
N GLU A 266 1.66 29.44 -9.80
CA GLU A 266 0.40 28.78 -9.42
C GLU A 266 -0.28 28.15 -10.66
N PRO A 267 -0.77 26.90 -10.56
CA PRO A 267 -1.50 26.26 -11.64
C PRO A 267 -2.76 27.06 -12.00
N SER A 268 -3.06 27.16 -13.30
CA SER A 268 -4.25 27.84 -13.83
C SER A 268 -5.58 27.27 -13.34
N TRP A 269 -5.62 25.98 -12.98
CA TRP A 269 -6.80 25.30 -12.47
C TRP A 269 -6.98 25.46 -10.96
N LEU A 270 -6.09 26.16 -10.27
CA LEU A 270 -6.14 26.33 -8.82
C LEU A 270 -7.08 27.49 -8.46
N GLY A 271 -8.19 27.19 -7.80
CA GLY A 271 -9.24 28.12 -7.40
C GLY A 271 -8.99 28.77 -6.03
N ALA A 272 -10.07 29.25 -5.41
CA ALA A 272 -10.03 29.90 -4.09
C ALA A 272 -9.61 28.95 -2.97
N GLU A 273 -9.08 29.49 -1.87
CA GLU A 273 -8.76 28.73 -0.66
C GLU A 273 -10.03 28.19 0.01
N ILE A 274 -9.97 26.95 0.49
CA ILE A 274 -11.03 26.28 1.23
C ILE A 274 -10.89 26.66 2.70
N GLY A 275 -11.95 27.25 3.27
CA GLY A 275 -12.03 27.57 4.68
C GLY A 275 -11.85 26.33 5.57
N TRP A 276 -11.30 26.53 6.76
CA TRP A 276 -11.13 25.47 7.74
C TRP A 276 -11.19 26.01 9.17
N ARG A 277 -11.54 25.13 10.09
CA ARG A 277 -11.51 25.40 11.54
C ARG A 277 -10.55 24.46 12.26
N PRO A 278 -9.95 24.86 13.39
CA PRO A 278 -9.10 23.98 14.18
C PRO A 278 -9.85 22.73 14.65
N CYS A 279 -9.18 21.59 14.65
CA CYS A 279 -9.74 20.35 15.19
C CYS A 279 -9.93 20.50 16.72
N PRO A 280 -11.15 20.31 17.26
CA PRO A 280 -11.42 20.47 18.69
C PRO A 280 -10.77 19.39 19.55
N ASP A 281 -10.38 18.26 18.93
CA ASP A 281 -9.77 17.12 19.61
C ASP A 281 -8.24 17.15 19.59
N CYS A 282 -7.65 18.20 19.02
CA CYS A 282 -6.21 18.38 18.96
C CYS A 282 -5.78 19.61 19.74
N VAL A 283 -4.69 19.48 20.50
CA VAL A 283 -3.95 20.64 20.99
C VAL A 283 -2.86 21.01 19.98
N PRO A 284 -2.90 22.22 19.38
CA PRO A 284 -1.90 22.66 18.40
C PRO A 284 -0.47 22.54 18.93
N GLY A 285 0.46 22.11 18.07
CA GLY A 285 1.89 22.01 18.41
C GLY A 285 2.27 20.90 19.39
N SER A 286 1.34 20.01 19.77
CA SER A 286 1.61 18.92 20.72
C SER A 286 1.04 17.57 20.24
N ARG A 287 1.39 16.48 20.94
CA ARG A 287 0.79 15.15 20.79
C ARG A 287 -0.46 14.93 21.66
N LEU A 288 -0.90 15.97 22.39
CA LEU A 288 -2.10 15.87 23.23
C LEU A 288 -3.36 15.86 22.37
N ARG A 289 -4.24 14.93 22.67
CA ARG A 289 -5.53 14.72 22.00
C ARG A 289 -6.64 14.59 23.03
N SER A 290 -7.89 14.88 22.64
CA SER A 290 -9.06 14.48 23.42
C SER A 290 -8.95 13.02 23.80
N CYS A 291 -9.09 12.74 25.09
CA CYS A 291 -9.15 11.37 25.57
C CYS A 291 -10.43 10.69 25.06
N ASP A 292 -10.38 9.38 24.86
CA ASP A 292 -11.51 8.60 24.39
C ASP A 292 -12.73 8.71 25.33
N CYS A 293 -12.50 9.00 26.62
CA CYS A 293 -13.57 9.28 27.58
C CYS A 293 -14.40 10.52 27.24
N ARG A 294 -13.87 11.45 26.42
CA ARG A 294 -14.56 12.64 25.92
C ARG A 294 -15.09 12.50 24.51
N LEU A 295 -14.63 11.51 23.75
CA LEU A 295 -15.07 11.33 22.36
C LEU A 295 -16.60 11.14 22.32
N ARG A 296 -17.21 11.64 21.24
CA ARG A 296 -18.66 11.59 20.98
C ARG A 296 -19.54 12.38 21.96
N GLY A 297 -18.99 13.39 22.64
CA GLY A 297 -19.75 14.33 23.49
C GLY A 297 -20.00 13.83 24.91
N ARG A 298 -19.25 12.82 25.36
CA ARG A 298 -19.29 12.37 26.77
C ARG A 298 -18.62 13.42 27.66
N GLY A 299 -19.16 13.59 28.86
CA GLY A 299 -18.50 14.35 29.92
C GLY A 299 -17.15 13.72 30.27
N MET A 300 -16.21 14.54 30.71
CA MET A 300 -14.90 14.07 31.17
C MET A 300 -15.08 13.12 32.36
N ASP A 301 -14.56 11.90 32.24
CA ASP A 301 -14.53 10.94 33.33
C ASP A 301 -13.34 11.22 34.27
N PRO A 302 -13.57 11.62 35.53
CA PRO A 302 -12.51 11.88 36.51
C PRO A 302 -11.65 10.65 36.81
N GLY A 303 -12.20 9.44 36.67
CA GLY A 303 -11.53 8.17 36.95
C GLY A 303 -10.85 7.53 35.74
N CYS A 304 -10.82 8.21 34.58
CA CYS A 304 -10.32 7.61 33.35
C CYS A 304 -8.85 7.20 33.47
N PRO A 305 -8.48 5.92 33.23
CA PRO A 305 -7.12 5.43 33.39
C PRO A 305 -6.13 5.98 32.34
N HIS A 306 -6.64 6.56 31.25
CA HIS A 306 -5.80 7.08 30.17
C HIS A 306 -5.44 8.57 30.32
N CYS A 307 -6.34 9.37 30.91
CA CYS A 307 -6.11 10.80 31.08
C CYS A 307 -6.12 11.25 32.53
N HIS A 308 -6.38 10.36 33.49
CA HIS A 308 -6.49 10.66 34.93
C HIS A 308 -7.39 11.89 35.20
N GLY A 309 -8.54 11.96 34.52
CA GLY A 309 -9.47 13.08 34.66
C GLY A 309 -9.04 14.39 34.00
N ALA A 310 -7.96 14.45 33.22
CA ALA A 310 -7.57 15.66 32.47
C ALA A 310 -8.36 15.84 31.15
N GLY A 311 -9.04 14.79 30.67
CA GLY A 311 -9.75 14.81 29.40
C GLY A 311 -8.85 14.88 28.16
N LEU A 312 -7.52 14.92 28.34
CA LEU A 312 -6.52 14.89 27.29
C LEU A 312 -5.54 13.75 27.56
N ARG A 313 -5.09 13.08 26.50
CA ARG A 313 -4.04 12.06 26.59
C ARG A 313 -2.99 12.29 25.51
N THR A 314 -1.76 11.91 25.79
CA THR A 314 -0.75 11.77 24.73
C THR A 314 -1.14 10.58 23.86
N SER A 315 -1.06 10.76 22.54
CA SER A 315 -1.30 9.68 21.58
C SER A 315 -0.21 9.68 20.53
N ALA A 316 0.38 8.52 20.29
CA ALA A 316 1.23 8.28 19.12
C ALA A 316 0.41 8.12 17.83
N LEU A 317 -0.89 7.80 17.95
CA LEU A 317 -1.81 7.63 16.84
C LEU A 317 -2.35 8.99 16.36
N ALA A 318 -2.68 9.04 15.07
CA ALA A 318 -3.36 10.16 14.47
C ALA A 318 -4.71 10.44 15.16
N CYS A 319 -5.16 11.70 15.11
CA CYS A 319 -6.41 12.09 15.76
C CYS A 319 -7.60 11.49 14.99
N PHE A 320 -8.51 10.77 15.66
CA PHE A 320 -9.69 10.20 15.02
C PHE A 320 -10.52 11.19 14.18
N THR A 321 -10.56 12.47 14.60
CA THR A 321 -11.43 13.50 14.01
C THR A 321 -10.82 14.18 12.78
N CYS A 322 -9.52 14.44 12.76
CA CYS A 322 -8.84 15.16 11.67
C CYS A 322 -7.68 14.38 11.03
N ASP A 323 -7.39 13.20 11.56
CA ASP A 323 -6.29 12.31 11.19
C ASP A 323 -4.92 13.02 11.16
N GLY A 324 -4.69 13.86 12.17
CA GLY A 324 -3.40 14.53 12.37
C GLY A 324 -3.17 15.78 11.50
N THR A 325 -4.14 16.19 10.68
CA THR A 325 -4.06 17.46 9.92
C THR A 325 -4.27 18.70 10.82
N HIS A 326 -4.85 18.52 12.01
CA HIS A 326 -5.28 19.59 12.91
C HIS A 326 -6.35 20.54 12.35
N ARG A 327 -6.90 20.25 11.17
CA ARG A 327 -7.86 21.10 10.45
C ARG A 327 -9.11 20.31 10.12
N LEU A 328 -10.27 20.97 10.17
CA LEU A 328 -11.53 20.47 9.63
C LEU A 328 -11.95 21.42 8.51
N HIS A 329 -11.89 20.94 7.28
CA HIS A 329 -12.18 21.73 6.08
C HIS A 329 -13.67 21.89 5.85
N GLU A 330 -14.08 23.04 5.30
CA GLU A 330 -15.46 23.34 4.93
C GLU A 330 -15.87 22.72 3.59
N ALA A 331 -14.91 22.22 2.82
CA ALA A 331 -15.15 21.49 1.59
C ALA A 331 -14.08 20.39 1.41
N VAL A 332 -14.44 19.37 0.63
CA VAL A 332 -13.50 18.34 0.15
C VAL A 332 -13.61 18.26 -1.37
N MET A 333 -12.45 18.16 -2.02
CA MET A 333 -12.32 17.90 -3.43
C MET A 333 -12.17 16.40 -3.63
N LEU A 334 -13.09 15.79 -4.37
CA LEU A 334 -13.07 14.37 -4.68
C LEU A 334 -12.68 14.19 -6.14
N THR A 335 -11.70 13.33 -6.40
CA THR A 335 -11.29 12.93 -7.75
C THR A 335 -11.46 11.43 -7.89
N LEU A 336 -12.43 10.98 -8.70
CA LEU A 336 -12.58 9.55 -9.02
C LEU A 336 -11.93 9.26 -10.37
N THR A 337 -11.13 8.20 -10.48
CA THR A 337 -10.37 7.91 -11.70
C THR A 337 -10.09 6.43 -11.92
N ASP A 338 -9.98 6.00 -13.18
CA ASP A 338 -9.48 4.68 -13.56
C ASP A 338 -7.94 4.58 -13.64
N LEU A 339 -7.24 5.65 -13.22
CA LEU A 339 -5.77 5.80 -13.32
C LEU A 339 -5.22 5.67 -14.76
N ARG A 340 -6.09 5.93 -15.74
CA ARG A 340 -5.74 5.93 -17.18
C ARG A 340 -6.21 7.21 -17.83
N HIS A 341 -7.51 7.35 -18.07
CA HIS A 341 -8.08 8.43 -18.88
C HIS A 341 -9.46 8.90 -18.41
N ARG A 342 -10.15 8.12 -17.57
CA ARG A 342 -11.44 8.51 -17.01
C ARG A 342 -11.21 9.21 -15.70
N ILE A 343 -11.80 10.39 -15.57
CA ILE A 343 -11.72 11.19 -14.36
C ILE A 343 -12.98 12.00 -14.13
N VAL A 344 -13.36 12.11 -12.87
CA VAL A 344 -14.46 12.95 -12.41
C VAL A 344 -13.98 13.73 -11.20
N HIS A 345 -14.06 15.06 -11.27
CA HIS A 345 -13.82 15.93 -10.13
C HIS A 345 -15.15 16.42 -9.57
N LEU A 346 -15.35 16.23 -8.27
CA LEU A 346 -16.51 16.68 -7.53
C LEU A 346 -16.04 17.55 -6.37
N THR A 347 -16.89 18.49 -5.98
CA THR A 347 -16.68 19.29 -4.78
C THR A 347 -17.88 19.11 -3.86
N TRP A 348 -17.62 18.72 -2.62
CA TRP A 348 -18.65 18.65 -1.59
C TRP A 348 -18.41 19.77 -0.59
N HIS A 349 -19.45 20.57 -0.33
CA HIS A 349 -19.39 21.72 0.56
C HIS A 349 -20.25 21.48 1.80
N ALA A 350 -19.65 21.64 2.98
CA ALA A 350 -20.39 21.71 4.23
C ALA A 350 -21.40 22.87 4.20
N GLY A 351 -22.52 22.74 4.91
CA GLY A 351 -23.59 23.73 4.91
C GLY A 351 -24.54 23.65 3.71
N THR A 352 -24.29 22.77 2.74
CA THR A 352 -25.20 22.57 1.60
C THR A 352 -26.49 21.92 2.09
N PRO A 353 -27.65 22.58 1.95
CA PRO A 353 -28.92 21.97 2.34
C PRO A 353 -29.23 20.79 1.43
N GLU A 354 -29.44 19.62 2.01
CA GLU A 354 -29.78 18.40 1.30
C GLU A 354 -30.97 17.71 1.96
N GLU A 355 -31.88 17.21 1.14
CA GLU A 355 -32.88 16.25 1.62
C GLU A 355 -32.19 14.91 1.84
N VAL A 356 -32.29 14.39 3.07
CA VAL A 356 -31.67 13.14 3.47
C VAL A 356 -32.72 12.13 3.91
N THR A 357 -32.44 10.86 3.69
CA THR A 357 -33.33 9.77 4.12
C THR A 357 -32.85 9.22 5.45
N LEU A 358 -33.72 9.10 6.45
CA LEU A 358 -33.40 8.38 7.69
C LEU A 358 -33.24 6.89 7.37
N ALA A 359 -32.03 6.37 7.51
CA ALA A 359 -31.71 4.99 7.19
C ALA A 359 -31.77 4.09 8.43
N ALA A 360 -31.29 4.57 9.58
CA ALA A 360 -31.33 3.84 10.84
C ALA A 360 -31.21 4.76 12.06
N THR A 361 -31.30 4.21 13.27
CA THR A 361 -31.01 4.90 14.54
C THR A 361 -30.04 4.05 15.37
N GLN A 362 -28.89 4.61 15.75
CA GLN A 362 -27.92 3.89 16.60
C GLN A 362 -28.47 3.61 18.01
N PRO A 363 -27.96 2.58 18.71
CA PRO A 363 -28.18 2.41 20.14
C PRO A 363 -27.73 3.68 20.90
N GLY A 364 -28.70 4.45 21.42
CA GLY A 364 -28.48 5.78 21.99
C GLY A 364 -29.20 6.93 21.27
N GLY A 365 -30.00 6.65 20.24
CA GLY A 365 -30.92 7.60 19.62
C GLY A 365 -30.30 8.50 18.55
N LYS A 366 -29.05 8.28 18.16
CA LYS A 366 -28.38 9.05 17.10
C LYS A 366 -28.89 8.61 15.73
N PRO A 367 -29.43 9.52 14.89
CA PRO A 367 -29.92 9.15 13.57
C PRO A 367 -28.75 8.87 12.62
N VAL A 368 -28.91 7.84 11.81
CA VAL A 368 -28.05 7.54 10.66
C VAL A 368 -28.86 7.86 9.41
N VAL A 369 -28.37 8.82 8.64
CA VAL A 369 -29.02 9.27 7.42
C VAL A 369 -28.23 8.87 6.20
N GLN A 370 -28.91 8.71 5.07
CA GLN A 370 -28.29 8.51 3.77
C GLN A 370 -28.38 9.79 2.95
N LEU A 371 -27.24 10.23 2.41
CA LEU A 371 -27.13 11.36 1.51
C LEU A 371 -27.59 11.00 0.09
N PRO A 372 -27.99 12.00 -0.72
CA PRO A 372 -28.29 11.81 -2.14
C PRO A 372 -27.13 11.20 -2.93
N ASP A 373 -27.45 10.59 -4.08
CA ASP A 373 -26.52 9.87 -4.96
C ASP A 373 -25.23 10.62 -5.32
N ARG A 374 -25.25 11.95 -5.40
CA ARG A 374 -24.06 12.76 -5.68
C ARG A 374 -22.97 12.69 -4.59
N TYR A 375 -23.30 12.24 -3.39
CA TYR A 375 -22.36 12.01 -2.27
C TYR A 375 -22.01 10.53 -2.08
N ARG A 376 -22.57 9.63 -2.90
CA ARG A 376 -22.39 8.18 -2.76
C ARG A 376 -21.36 7.70 -3.77
N LEU A 377 -20.17 7.31 -3.31
CA LEU A 377 -19.13 6.84 -4.23
C LEU A 377 -19.55 5.58 -5.00
N ALA A 378 -20.39 4.72 -4.39
CA ALA A 378 -20.94 3.54 -5.04
C ALA A 378 -21.66 3.86 -6.36
N THR A 379 -22.35 5.01 -6.43
CA THR A 379 -23.11 5.41 -7.62
C THR A 379 -22.19 5.76 -8.81
N TRP A 380 -20.93 6.10 -8.54
CA TRP A 380 -19.94 6.42 -9.56
C TRP A 380 -19.16 5.21 -10.07
N ALA A 381 -19.09 4.11 -9.31
CA ALA A 381 -18.32 2.93 -9.69
C ALA A 381 -18.75 2.33 -11.05
N PRO A 382 -20.04 2.13 -11.36
CA PRO A 382 -20.47 1.62 -12.66
C PRO A 382 -20.11 2.55 -13.83
N ILE A 383 -20.10 3.87 -13.61
CA ILE A 383 -19.71 4.87 -14.62
C ILE A 383 -18.23 4.71 -15.00
N LEU A 384 -17.40 4.34 -14.02
CA LEU A 384 -15.98 4.05 -14.22
C LEU A 384 -15.71 2.59 -14.64
N GLY A 385 -16.75 1.74 -14.69
CA GLY A 385 -16.66 0.36 -15.18
C GLY A 385 -16.18 -0.65 -14.14
N VAL A 386 -16.31 -0.34 -12.84
CA VAL A 386 -15.90 -1.23 -11.74
C VAL A 386 -17.04 -1.46 -10.74
N ARG A 387 -16.86 -2.40 -9.80
CA ARG A 387 -17.80 -2.61 -8.70
C ARG A 387 -17.55 -1.56 -7.60
N PRO A 388 -18.55 -1.17 -6.79
CA PRO A 388 -18.35 -0.27 -5.66
C PRO A 388 -17.25 -0.72 -4.68
N GLU A 389 -17.07 -2.03 -4.52
CA GLU A 389 -16.07 -2.66 -3.65
C GLU A 389 -14.64 -2.55 -4.20
N ASP A 390 -14.49 -2.29 -5.51
CA ASP A 390 -13.19 -2.07 -6.16
C ASP A 390 -12.72 -0.61 -6.07
N LEU A 391 -13.49 0.26 -5.39
CA LEU A 391 -13.06 1.63 -5.10
C LEU A 391 -12.08 1.63 -3.91
N ALA A 392 -10.91 2.23 -4.12
CA ALA A 392 -9.86 2.39 -3.13
C ALA A 392 -9.30 3.82 -3.13
N GLU A 393 -8.69 4.25 -2.03
CA GLU A 393 -7.87 5.45 -2.00
C GLU A 393 -6.68 5.26 -2.95
N ALA A 394 -6.44 6.23 -3.83
CA ALA A 394 -5.39 6.13 -4.83
C ALA A 394 -3.98 6.26 -4.22
N ASP A 395 -3.88 6.84 -3.02
CA ASP A 395 -2.68 6.80 -2.18
C ASP A 395 -2.74 5.56 -1.26
N GLY A 396 -1.80 4.64 -1.43
CA GLY A 396 -1.68 3.45 -0.57
C GLY A 396 -2.72 2.34 -0.78
N GLY A 397 -3.73 2.53 -1.65
CA GLY A 397 -4.68 1.47 -2.00
C GLY A 397 -5.65 1.11 -0.87
N HIS A 398 -5.85 1.99 0.11
CA HIS A 398 -6.72 1.72 1.25
C HIS A 398 -8.19 1.58 0.83
N GLU A 399 -8.91 0.66 1.47
CA GLU A 399 -10.34 0.47 1.18
C GLU A 399 -11.14 1.71 1.56
N ILE A 400 -12.05 2.13 0.68
CA ILE A 400 -13.03 3.16 0.99
C ILE A 400 -14.01 2.63 2.05
N GLU A 401 -14.21 3.39 3.13
CA GLU A 401 -15.15 3.06 4.20
C GLU A 401 -16.58 2.89 3.66
N SER A 402 -17.35 1.94 4.21
CA SER A 402 -18.72 1.66 3.80
C SER A 402 -19.62 2.89 3.86
N ASP A 403 -19.42 3.74 4.87
CA ASP A 403 -20.18 4.96 5.09
C ASP A 403 -19.94 5.96 3.96
N LEU A 404 -18.68 6.17 3.59
CA LEU A 404 -18.31 7.05 2.49
C LEU A 404 -18.76 6.48 1.13
N ARG A 405 -18.65 5.16 0.95
CA ARG A 405 -19.11 4.47 -0.26
C ARG A 405 -20.62 4.57 -0.44
N GLY A 406 -21.38 4.31 0.62
CA GLY A 406 -22.84 4.28 0.64
C GLY A 406 -23.51 5.63 0.86
N GLY A 407 -22.75 6.66 1.24
CA GLY A 407 -23.23 7.99 1.65
C GLY A 407 -23.98 7.98 2.98
N TYR A 408 -23.64 7.08 3.89
CA TYR A 408 -24.24 7.01 5.22
C TYR A 408 -23.49 7.93 6.18
N VAL A 409 -24.25 8.62 7.04
CA VAL A 409 -23.71 9.57 8.00
C VAL A 409 -24.41 9.36 9.34
N THR A 410 -23.63 9.05 10.37
CA THR A 410 -24.14 9.07 11.76
C THR A 410 -24.09 10.51 12.28
N LEU A 411 -25.26 11.09 12.57
CA LEU A 411 -25.34 12.46 13.09
C LEU A 411 -25.06 12.50 14.59
N PRO A 412 -24.34 13.53 15.08
CA PRO A 412 -24.06 13.66 16.51
C PRO A 412 -25.33 13.99 17.32
N TRP A 413 -26.32 14.66 16.72
CA TRP A 413 -27.66 14.93 17.25
C TRP A 413 -28.66 15.13 16.10
N ALA A 414 -29.96 15.08 16.39
CA ALA A 414 -31.02 15.35 15.42
C ALA A 414 -30.96 16.81 14.92
N GLY A 415 -30.91 17.01 13.59
CA GLY A 415 -30.81 18.33 12.97
C GLY A 415 -29.39 18.85 12.78
N ALA A 416 -28.35 18.07 13.13
CA ALA A 416 -26.99 18.37 12.68
C ALA A 416 -26.89 18.32 11.14
N ASP A 417 -25.97 19.09 10.57
CA ASP A 417 -25.73 19.13 9.13
C ASP A 417 -25.09 17.81 8.65
N PRO A 418 -25.81 16.99 7.85
CA PRO A 418 -25.30 15.70 7.38
C PRO A 418 -24.18 15.85 6.35
N VAL A 419 -24.19 16.90 5.53
CA VAL A 419 -23.16 17.14 4.53
C VAL A 419 -21.87 17.60 5.21
N ALA A 420 -21.96 18.46 6.23
CA ALA A 420 -20.79 18.86 7.00
C ALA A 420 -20.11 17.67 7.68
N GLU A 421 -20.87 16.75 8.27
CA GLU A 421 -20.30 15.54 8.87
C GLU A 421 -19.69 14.60 7.82
N HIS A 422 -20.30 14.49 6.64
CA HIS A 422 -19.76 13.69 5.55
C HIS A 422 -18.46 14.28 4.97
N VAL A 423 -18.42 15.59 4.72
CA VAL A 423 -17.21 16.33 4.30
C VAL A 423 -16.10 16.18 5.34
N ARG A 424 -16.44 16.23 6.63
CA ARG A 424 -15.47 16.02 7.72
C ARG A 424 -14.85 14.62 7.67
N VAL A 425 -15.65 13.57 7.45
CA VAL A 425 -15.16 12.19 7.34
C VAL A 425 -14.32 12.01 6.07
N ALA A 426 -14.81 12.49 4.93
CA ALA A 426 -14.11 12.38 3.64
C ALA A 426 -12.80 13.18 3.61
N GLY A 427 -12.74 14.32 4.29
CA GLY A 427 -11.58 15.22 4.28
C GLY A 427 -10.54 14.97 5.37
N ARG A 428 -10.78 14.07 6.35
CA ARG A 428 -9.81 13.81 7.43
C ARG A 428 -8.55 13.16 6.85
N GLY A 429 -7.37 13.63 7.25
CA GLY A 429 -6.09 13.05 6.80
C GLY A 429 -5.70 13.40 5.36
N GLN A 430 -6.63 13.90 4.56
CA GLN A 430 -6.46 14.10 3.14
C GLN A 430 -5.53 15.29 2.81
N PRO A 431 -4.63 15.14 1.83
CA PRO A 431 -3.71 16.20 1.45
C PRO A 431 -4.46 17.36 0.82
N ALA A 432 -4.32 18.57 1.38
CA ALA A 432 -5.02 19.78 0.92
C ALA A 432 -6.55 19.59 0.74
N ALA A 433 -7.20 18.78 1.60
CA ALA A 433 -8.61 18.40 1.50
C ALA A 433 -9.00 17.73 0.17
N ARG A 434 -8.09 16.92 -0.40
CA ARG A 434 -8.31 16.19 -1.65
C ARG A 434 -8.35 14.70 -1.41
N LEU A 435 -9.49 14.07 -1.66
CA LEU A 435 -9.61 12.62 -1.72
C LEU A 435 -9.51 12.16 -3.18
N ILE A 436 -8.53 11.33 -3.49
CA ILE A 436 -8.38 10.71 -4.81
C ILE A 436 -8.77 9.25 -4.69
N VAL A 437 -9.80 8.83 -5.42
CA VAL A 437 -10.36 7.48 -5.41
C VAL A 437 -10.02 6.79 -6.73
N ALA A 438 -9.27 5.71 -6.64
CA ALA A 438 -8.99 4.82 -7.74
C ALA A 438 -10.15 3.83 -7.93
N ALA A 439 -10.62 3.72 -9.16
CA ALA A 439 -11.58 2.75 -9.66
C ALA A 439 -10.84 1.71 -10.50
N VAL A 440 -10.04 0.89 -9.83
CA VAL A 440 -9.16 -0.11 -10.46
C VAL A 440 -9.43 -1.45 -9.83
N ARG A 441 -9.76 -2.44 -10.65
CA ARG A 441 -9.88 -3.82 -10.18
C ARG A 441 -8.50 -4.27 -9.67
N PRO A 442 -8.40 -4.85 -8.46
CA PRO A 442 -7.14 -5.38 -7.95
C PRO A 442 -6.50 -6.33 -8.95
N ASP A 443 -5.22 -6.14 -9.24
CA ASP A 443 -4.45 -7.03 -10.08
C ASP A 443 -3.99 -8.23 -9.25
N ALA A 444 -4.62 -9.38 -9.46
CA ALA A 444 -4.36 -10.58 -8.71
C ALA A 444 -4.47 -11.82 -9.61
N PRO A 445 -3.62 -12.85 -9.39
CA PRO A 445 -3.81 -14.12 -10.07
C PRO A 445 -5.12 -14.77 -9.62
N PRO A 446 -5.78 -15.59 -10.48
CA PRO A 446 -6.91 -16.41 -10.07
C PRO A 446 -6.61 -17.28 -8.85
N LEU A 447 -7.64 -17.59 -8.05
CA LEU A 447 -7.48 -18.44 -6.86
C LEU A 447 -6.89 -19.82 -7.20
N THR A 448 -7.19 -20.38 -8.37
CA THR A 448 -6.63 -21.66 -8.84
C THR A 448 -5.12 -21.61 -9.03
N GLU A 449 -4.58 -20.50 -9.56
CA GLU A 449 -3.14 -20.29 -9.69
C GLU A 449 -2.46 -20.17 -8.33
N LEU A 450 -3.09 -19.47 -7.38
CA LEU A 450 -2.55 -19.32 -6.03
C LEU A 450 -2.61 -20.63 -5.23
N ILE A 451 -3.66 -21.43 -5.36
CA ILE A 451 -3.72 -22.79 -4.79
C ILE A 451 -2.55 -23.60 -5.34
N ARG A 452 -2.39 -23.64 -6.66
CA ARG A 452 -1.33 -24.40 -7.30
C ARG A 452 0.06 -23.95 -6.82
N LEU A 453 0.30 -22.64 -6.70
CA LEU A 453 1.54 -22.08 -6.16
C LEU A 453 1.78 -22.51 -4.70
N ALA A 454 0.76 -22.39 -3.85
CA ALA A 454 0.84 -22.79 -2.44
C ALA A 454 1.27 -24.24 -2.30
N LEU A 455 0.62 -25.12 -3.06
CA LEU A 455 0.93 -26.55 -3.10
C LEU A 455 2.33 -26.81 -3.65
N GLY A 456 2.79 -26.05 -4.66
CA GLY A 456 4.15 -26.12 -5.18
C GLY A 456 5.20 -25.78 -4.11
N LEU A 457 4.92 -24.78 -3.28
CA LEU A 457 5.77 -24.32 -2.17
C LEU A 457 5.68 -25.18 -0.90
N ASP A 458 4.88 -26.27 -0.92
CA ASP A 458 4.57 -27.09 0.26
C ASP A 458 3.96 -26.28 1.42
N LEU A 459 3.12 -25.30 1.07
CA LEU A 459 2.34 -24.48 1.99
C LEU A 459 0.87 -24.90 1.98
N ALA A 460 0.15 -24.53 3.03
CA ALA A 460 -1.31 -24.55 3.03
C ALA A 460 -1.84 -23.19 2.55
N LEU A 461 -2.87 -23.20 1.70
CA LEU A 461 -3.66 -22.01 1.39
C LEU A 461 -4.97 -22.04 2.18
N GLU A 462 -5.20 -21.03 3.00
CA GLU A 462 -6.46 -20.84 3.73
C GLU A 462 -7.29 -19.76 3.05
N VAL A 463 -8.52 -20.11 2.69
CA VAL A 463 -9.51 -19.19 2.12
C VAL A 463 -10.67 -19.09 3.09
N SER A 464 -10.81 -17.94 3.73
CA SER A 464 -11.92 -17.65 4.64
C SER A 464 -12.93 -16.74 3.96
N LEU A 465 -14.21 -17.07 4.10
CA LEU A 465 -15.33 -16.35 3.51
C LEU A 465 -16.45 -16.19 4.53
N CYS A 466 -17.06 -15.00 4.58
CA CYS A 466 -18.28 -14.75 5.34
C CYS A 466 -19.32 -14.08 4.45
N ASP A 467 -20.54 -14.64 4.42
CA ASP A 467 -21.67 -14.09 3.67
C ASP A 467 -22.57 -13.24 4.57
N LEU A 468 -22.45 -11.92 4.43
CA LEU A 468 -23.22 -10.92 5.14
C LEU A 468 -24.18 -10.18 4.21
N ARG A 469 -24.54 -10.75 3.05
CA ARG A 469 -25.46 -10.10 2.10
C ARG A 469 -26.86 -9.89 2.68
N HIS A 470 -27.26 -10.67 3.69
CA HIS A 470 -28.50 -10.45 4.43
C HIS A 470 -28.53 -9.14 5.24
N ASN A 471 -27.37 -8.51 5.47
CA ASN A 471 -27.25 -7.21 6.13
C ASN A 471 -27.19 -6.03 5.14
N ALA A 472 -27.32 -6.25 3.82
CA ALA A 472 -27.05 -5.22 2.82
C ALA A 472 -27.88 -3.93 2.98
N ASP A 473 -29.09 -4.03 3.53
CA ASP A 473 -30.00 -2.90 3.73
C ASP A 473 -29.86 -2.24 5.12
N ASP A 474 -29.01 -2.75 6.01
CA ASP A 474 -28.79 -2.20 7.36
C ASP A 474 -27.43 -1.48 7.43
N PRO A 475 -27.39 -0.13 7.40
CA PRO A 475 -26.15 0.63 7.45
C PRO A 475 -25.43 0.54 8.80
N LEU A 476 -26.06 -0.02 9.84
CA LEU A 476 -25.42 -0.26 11.14
C LEU A 476 -24.63 -1.58 11.16
N ARG A 477 -24.74 -2.40 10.13
CA ARG A 477 -24.13 -3.72 10.05
C ARG A 477 -23.15 -3.79 8.90
N ILE A 478 -22.13 -4.62 9.08
CA ILE A 478 -21.24 -4.99 7.98
C ILE A 478 -22.04 -5.87 7.01
N GLY A 479 -22.11 -5.46 5.75
CA GLY A 479 -22.77 -6.18 4.67
C GLY A 479 -21.80 -6.73 3.62
N GLY A 480 -22.37 -7.47 2.67
CA GLY A 480 -21.68 -8.01 1.49
C GLY A 480 -20.97 -9.35 1.72
N LEU A 481 -20.10 -9.73 0.79
CA LEU A 481 -19.18 -10.85 0.99
C LEU A 481 -17.88 -10.34 1.60
N ARG A 482 -17.29 -11.13 2.49
CA ARG A 482 -15.98 -10.84 3.06
C ARG A 482 -15.01 -11.99 2.83
N TRP A 483 -13.81 -11.67 2.39
CA TRP A 483 -12.77 -12.62 2.03
C TRP A 483 -11.49 -12.42 2.85
N SER A 484 -10.80 -13.51 3.12
CA SER A 484 -9.40 -13.56 3.51
C SER A 484 -8.74 -14.69 2.76
N VAL A 485 -7.52 -14.47 2.27
CA VAL A 485 -6.70 -15.51 1.65
C VAL A 485 -5.32 -15.41 2.27
N GLU A 486 -4.85 -16.48 2.89
CA GLU A 486 -3.56 -16.52 3.57
C GLU A 486 -2.79 -17.79 3.26
N LEU A 487 -1.48 -17.67 3.25
CA LEU A 487 -0.57 -18.82 3.17
C LEU A 487 -0.04 -19.14 4.56
N ARG A 488 0.07 -20.43 4.85
CA ARG A 488 0.44 -20.94 6.17
C ARG A 488 1.41 -22.11 6.02
N PRO A 489 2.25 -22.38 7.03
CA PRO A 489 2.97 -23.65 7.10
C PRO A 489 2.00 -24.82 6.95
N ARG A 490 2.40 -25.85 6.21
CA ARG A 490 1.57 -27.02 5.89
C ARG A 490 0.85 -27.63 7.09
N ASP A 491 1.49 -27.66 8.26
CA ASP A 491 0.98 -28.31 9.47
C ASP A 491 0.52 -27.29 10.54
N ALA A 492 0.53 -25.98 10.24
CA ALA A 492 0.06 -24.97 11.18
C ALA A 492 -1.45 -25.15 11.42
N PRO A 493 -1.97 -25.00 12.66
CA PRO A 493 -3.41 -25.05 12.88
C PRO A 493 -4.11 -23.87 12.18
N VAL A 494 -5.35 -24.12 11.72
CA VAL A 494 -6.26 -23.05 11.29
C VAL A 494 -6.55 -22.14 12.48
N ARG A 495 -6.65 -20.83 12.25
CA ARG A 495 -6.84 -19.83 13.32
C ARG A 495 -8.32 -19.55 13.57
N PRO A 496 -8.83 -19.66 14.82
CA PRO A 496 -10.25 -19.45 15.13
C PRO A 496 -10.68 -17.98 15.07
N ASP A 497 -9.73 -17.07 15.29
CA ASP A 497 -9.92 -15.63 15.47
C ASP A 497 -9.77 -14.81 14.17
N GLN A 498 -9.54 -15.49 13.05
CA GLN A 498 -9.34 -14.81 11.78
C GLN A 498 -10.67 -14.44 11.13
N TRP A 499 -11.06 -13.17 11.24
CA TRP A 499 -12.24 -12.65 10.56
C TRP A 499 -11.89 -12.14 9.15
N PRO A 500 -12.62 -12.54 8.09
CA PRO A 500 -12.38 -12.04 6.75
C PRO A 500 -12.81 -10.58 6.65
N TYR A 501 -11.95 -9.72 6.11
CA TYR A 501 -12.16 -8.27 6.10
C TYR A 501 -12.20 -7.65 4.70
N ARG A 502 -11.59 -8.28 3.69
CA ARG A 502 -11.57 -7.80 2.30
C ARG A 502 -12.93 -7.94 1.64
N GLN A 503 -13.30 -7.00 0.79
CA GLN A 503 -14.65 -6.95 0.19
C GLN A 503 -14.79 -7.80 -1.07
N THR A 504 -13.68 -8.12 -1.71
CA THR A 504 -13.64 -8.92 -2.92
C THR A 504 -12.57 -9.99 -2.80
N LEU A 505 -12.76 -11.10 -3.52
CA LEU A 505 -11.76 -12.16 -3.60
C LEU A 505 -10.47 -11.65 -4.24
N GLU A 506 -10.58 -10.81 -5.28
CA GLU A 506 -9.42 -10.23 -5.96
C GLU A 506 -8.57 -9.37 -5.03
N ALA A 507 -9.19 -8.57 -4.14
CA ALA A 507 -8.46 -7.81 -3.14
C ALA A 507 -7.76 -8.72 -2.11
N ALA A 508 -8.39 -9.81 -1.70
CA ALA A 508 -7.78 -10.78 -0.79
C ALA A 508 -6.60 -11.52 -1.44
N LEU A 509 -6.71 -11.87 -2.72
CA LEU A 509 -5.65 -12.51 -3.50
C LEU A 509 -4.47 -11.56 -3.74
N ALA A 510 -4.74 -10.30 -4.13
CA ALA A 510 -3.71 -9.27 -4.30
C ALA A 510 -2.90 -9.09 -3.00
N TRP A 511 -3.59 -8.97 -1.86
CA TRP A 511 -2.97 -8.87 -0.55
C TRP A 511 -2.12 -10.12 -0.21
N CYS A 512 -2.64 -11.32 -0.45
CA CYS A 512 -1.89 -12.54 -0.21
C CYS A 512 -0.60 -12.61 -1.02
N VAL A 513 -0.60 -12.12 -2.27
CA VAL A 513 0.58 -12.08 -3.14
C VAL A 513 1.57 -10.99 -2.70
N GLU A 514 1.08 -9.81 -2.32
CA GLU A 514 1.90 -8.71 -1.80
C GLU A 514 2.71 -9.14 -0.56
N PHE A 515 2.07 -9.83 0.39
CA PHE A 515 2.69 -10.30 1.63
C PHE A 515 3.29 -11.71 1.54
N LEU A 516 3.37 -12.29 0.34
CA LEU A 516 3.93 -13.63 0.15
C LEU A 516 5.38 -13.72 0.64
N PRO A 517 6.30 -12.79 0.32
CA PRO A 517 7.70 -12.88 0.79
C PRO A 517 7.80 -12.92 2.31
N ASP A 518 7.04 -12.08 3.01
CA ASP A 518 7.00 -12.03 4.47
C ASP A 518 6.41 -13.31 5.06
N THR A 519 5.35 -13.82 4.45
CA THR A 519 4.70 -15.07 4.88
C THR A 519 5.65 -16.24 4.78
N VAL A 520 6.37 -16.34 3.66
CA VAL A 520 7.36 -17.38 3.38
C VAL A 520 8.54 -17.28 4.34
N ALA A 521 9.03 -16.07 4.63
CA ALA A 521 10.06 -15.85 5.65
C ALA A 521 9.58 -16.29 7.05
N GLY A 522 8.32 -16.03 7.39
CA GLY A 522 7.71 -16.42 8.66
C GLY A 522 7.43 -17.92 8.82
N VAL A 523 7.45 -18.70 7.73
CA VAL A 523 7.32 -20.17 7.77
C VAL A 523 8.60 -20.86 8.21
N VAL A 524 9.76 -20.18 8.12
CA VAL A 524 11.03 -20.77 8.50
C VAL A 524 11.03 -21.16 9.99
N PRO A 525 11.42 -22.40 10.34
CA PRO A 525 11.51 -22.82 11.73
C PRO A 525 12.41 -21.89 12.56
N VAL A 526 11.93 -21.48 13.72
CA VAL A 526 12.71 -20.68 14.70
C VAL A 526 13.77 -21.55 15.37
N ASP A 527 13.51 -22.85 15.53
CA ASP A 527 14.46 -23.81 16.05
C ASP A 527 15.48 -24.19 14.96
N ALA A 528 16.75 -23.84 15.20
CA ALA A 528 17.86 -24.13 14.31
C ALA A 528 18.13 -25.64 14.11
N ALA A 529 17.61 -26.50 15.00
CA ALA A 529 17.69 -27.95 14.83
C ALA A 529 16.69 -28.49 13.79
N VAL A 530 15.66 -27.71 13.45
CA VAL A 530 14.66 -28.10 12.44
C VAL A 530 15.13 -27.61 11.07
N PRO A 531 15.35 -28.51 10.10
CA PRO A 531 15.77 -28.10 8.77
C PRO A 531 14.76 -27.19 8.09
N ILE A 532 15.25 -26.18 7.36
CA ILE A 532 14.41 -25.35 6.50
C ILE A 532 13.84 -26.23 5.37
N PRO A 533 12.51 -26.30 5.18
CA PRO A 533 11.90 -27.08 4.10
C PRO A 533 12.42 -26.63 2.74
N VAL A 534 12.79 -27.54 1.84
CA VAL A 534 13.30 -27.21 0.49
C VAL A 534 12.27 -27.61 -0.56
N PRO A 535 11.25 -26.77 -0.82
CA PRO A 535 10.16 -27.16 -1.69
C PRO A 535 10.67 -27.33 -3.13
N ALA A 536 10.24 -28.42 -3.75
CA ALA A 536 10.41 -28.69 -5.16
C ALA A 536 9.12 -29.28 -5.71
N ALA A 537 8.68 -28.78 -6.86
CA ALA A 537 7.46 -29.24 -7.51
C ALA A 537 7.63 -29.14 -9.03
N ALA A 538 7.22 -30.18 -9.73
CA ALA A 538 7.07 -30.14 -11.18
C ALA A 538 5.85 -29.28 -11.57
N PRO A 539 5.76 -28.81 -12.84
CA PRO A 539 4.55 -28.19 -13.36
C PRO A 539 3.31 -29.04 -13.08
N SER A 540 2.21 -28.38 -12.74
CA SER A 540 0.92 -29.05 -12.49
C SER A 540 -0.24 -28.33 -13.16
N ASP A 541 -1.27 -29.11 -13.47
CA ASP A 541 -2.53 -28.59 -14.01
C ASP A 541 -3.24 -27.72 -12.96
N LEU A 542 -4.05 -26.78 -13.43
CA LEU A 542 -4.89 -25.98 -12.54
C LEU A 542 -5.95 -26.87 -11.89
N PRO A 543 -6.20 -26.72 -10.57
CA PRO A 543 -7.35 -27.35 -9.94
C PRO A 543 -8.65 -26.79 -10.53
N ALA A 544 -9.75 -27.53 -10.37
CA ALA A 544 -11.08 -27.01 -10.69
C ALA A 544 -11.35 -25.73 -9.90
N ASP A 545 -12.04 -24.76 -10.52
CA ASP A 545 -12.31 -23.46 -9.89
C ASP A 545 -13.16 -23.65 -8.61
N PRO A 546 -12.61 -23.38 -7.41
CA PRO A 546 -13.32 -23.61 -6.16
C PRO A 546 -14.34 -22.50 -5.87
N VAL A 547 -14.27 -21.34 -6.54
CA VAL A 547 -15.05 -20.15 -6.18
C VAL A 547 -16.57 -20.40 -6.18
N PRO A 548 -17.18 -21.07 -7.19
CA PRO A 548 -18.60 -21.35 -7.18
C PRO A 548 -19.05 -22.22 -5.99
N VAL A 549 -18.24 -23.20 -5.57
CA VAL A 549 -18.52 -24.06 -4.42
C VAL A 549 -18.41 -23.27 -3.12
N LEU A 550 -17.34 -22.48 -2.95
CA LEU A 550 -17.13 -21.62 -1.79
C LEU A 550 -18.31 -20.66 -1.58
N LEU A 551 -18.79 -20.03 -2.64
CA LEU A 551 -19.94 -19.13 -2.59
C LEU A 551 -21.23 -19.83 -2.17
N ARG A 552 -21.48 -21.06 -2.64
CA ARG A 552 -22.65 -21.86 -2.22
C ARG A 552 -22.57 -22.28 -0.76
N LEU A 553 -21.40 -22.74 -0.32
CA LEU A 553 -21.17 -23.12 1.07
C LEU A 553 -21.35 -21.93 2.02
N ALA A 554 -20.77 -20.77 1.71
CA ALA A 554 -20.94 -19.57 2.51
C ALA A 554 -22.40 -19.08 2.56
N ALA A 555 -23.14 -19.17 1.44
CA ALA A 555 -24.56 -18.83 1.43
C ALA A 555 -25.40 -19.76 2.31
N ARG A 556 -25.03 -21.04 2.44
CA ARG A 556 -25.69 -22.01 3.34
C ARG A 556 -25.44 -21.68 4.81
N HIS A 557 -24.29 -21.09 5.12
CA HIS A 557 -23.85 -20.70 6.47
C HIS A 557 -23.77 -19.18 6.63
N ALA A 558 -24.76 -18.45 6.11
CA ALA A 558 -24.76 -16.98 6.12
C ALA A 558 -24.59 -16.42 7.54
N GLY A 559 -23.75 -15.39 7.69
CA GLY A 559 -23.39 -14.81 8.98
C GLY A 559 -22.25 -15.51 9.73
N GLN A 560 -21.81 -16.70 9.29
CA GLN A 560 -20.71 -17.45 9.89
C GLN A 560 -19.48 -17.42 8.98
N VAL A 561 -18.29 -17.47 9.60
CA VAL A 561 -17.03 -17.57 8.84
C VAL A 561 -16.79 -19.02 8.47
N LEU A 562 -16.57 -19.26 7.18
CA LEU A 562 -16.22 -20.53 6.62
C LEU A 562 -14.77 -20.47 6.14
N THR A 563 -13.93 -21.41 6.56
CA THR A 563 -12.52 -21.48 6.16
C THR A 563 -12.26 -22.79 5.45
N VAL A 564 -11.76 -22.71 4.22
CA VAL A 564 -11.28 -23.88 3.47
C VAL A 564 -9.76 -23.83 3.42
N ARG A 565 -9.14 -24.91 3.86
CA ARG A 565 -7.70 -25.10 3.79
C ARG A 565 -7.37 -26.06 2.67
N PHE A 566 -6.53 -25.64 1.73
CA PHE A 566 -6.00 -26.46 0.65
C PHE A 566 -4.57 -26.89 0.98
N THR A 567 -4.30 -28.18 0.86
CA THR A 567 -2.97 -28.79 1.05
C THR A 567 -2.73 -29.85 -0.03
N ARG A 568 -1.52 -30.41 -0.09
CA ARG A 568 -1.22 -31.53 -1.01
C ARG A 568 -2.03 -32.79 -0.71
N ALA A 569 -2.53 -32.93 0.52
CA ALA A 569 -3.34 -34.07 0.94
C ALA A 569 -4.82 -33.93 0.56
N GLY A 570 -5.25 -32.76 0.08
CA GLY A 570 -6.64 -32.44 -0.20
C GLY A 570 -7.06 -31.13 0.48
N CYS A 571 -8.35 -31.01 0.76
CA CYS A 571 -8.95 -29.85 1.41
C CYS A 571 -9.71 -30.22 2.68
N THR A 572 -9.65 -29.33 3.67
CA THR A 572 -10.44 -29.41 4.91
C THR A 572 -11.30 -28.17 5.05
N LEU A 573 -12.55 -28.37 5.46
CA LEU A 573 -13.57 -27.32 5.60
C LEU A 573 -13.90 -27.10 7.07
N TYR A 574 -13.77 -25.85 7.52
CA TYR A 574 -14.07 -25.43 8.90
C TYR A 574 -15.17 -24.38 8.94
N LEU A 575 -15.99 -24.46 9.99
CA LEU A 575 -17.00 -23.46 10.32
C LEU A 575 -16.66 -22.83 11.67
N HIS A 576 -16.65 -21.51 11.73
CA HIS A 576 -16.38 -20.76 12.95
C HIS A 576 -17.70 -20.45 13.65
N HIS A 577 -17.76 -20.80 14.94
CA HIS A 577 -18.84 -20.50 15.86
C HIS A 577 -18.29 -19.70 17.06
N ASP A 578 -19.19 -19.11 17.84
CA ASP A 578 -18.83 -18.37 19.06
C ASP A 578 -18.05 -19.25 20.08
N GLU A 579 -18.29 -20.57 20.06
CA GLU A 579 -17.62 -21.55 20.94
C GLU A 579 -16.30 -22.11 20.36
N GLY A 580 -15.94 -21.77 19.12
CA GLY A 580 -14.72 -22.23 18.45
C GLY A 580 -14.94 -22.67 17.00
N MET A 581 -13.94 -23.36 16.44
CA MET A 581 -14.03 -23.91 15.07
C MET A 581 -14.44 -25.38 15.06
N HIS A 582 -15.28 -25.75 14.11
CA HIS A 582 -15.70 -27.13 13.87
C HIS A 582 -15.26 -27.57 12.47
N LEU A 583 -14.57 -28.71 12.37
CA LEU A 583 -14.30 -29.37 11.10
C LEU A 583 -15.61 -29.96 10.57
N LEU A 584 -16.03 -29.51 9.39
CA LEU A 584 -17.24 -29.99 8.72
C LEU A 584 -16.95 -31.18 7.79
N ALA A 585 -15.86 -31.12 7.05
CA ALA A 585 -15.53 -32.12 6.04
C ALA A 585 -14.03 -32.14 5.70
N GLU A 586 -13.57 -33.28 5.21
CA GLU A 586 -12.26 -33.50 4.61
C GLU A 586 -12.44 -34.27 3.30
N ALA A 587 -11.82 -33.79 2.22
CA ALA A 587 -11.93 -34.40 0.90
C ALA A 587 -10.68 -34.16 0.07
N LEU A 588 -10.47 -34.98 -0.97
CA LEU A 588 -9.37 -34.76 -1.92
C LEU A 588 -9.60 -33.53 -2.80
N ASP A 589 -10.86 -33.26 -3.17
CA ASP A 589 -11.29 -32.07 -3.90
C ASP A 589 -12.49 -31.43 -3.20
N LEU A 590 -12.56 -30.09 -3.22
CA LEU A 590 -13.66 -29.34 -2.63
C LEU A 590 -15.01 -29.68 -3.28
N HIS A 591 -15.02 -30.08 -4.55
CA HIS A 591 -16.23 -30.50 -5.26
C HIS A 591 -16.81 -31.82 -4.75
N ASP A 592 -16.00 -32.65 -4.08
CA ASP A 592 -16.47 -33.90 -3.48
C ASP A 592 -17.21 -33.66 -2.15
N ILE A 593 -17.04 -32.49 -1.52
CA ILE A 593 -17.72 -32.13 -0.26
C ILE A 593 -19.22 -31.84 -0.48
N GLU A 594 -19.64 -31.54 -1.72
CA GLU A 594 -21.05 -31.28 -2.05
C GLU A 594 -21.85 -32.53 -2.42
N ARG A 595 -21.22 -33.69 -2.59
CA ARG A 595 -21.89 -34.97 -2.86
C ARG A 595 -22.30 -35.65 -1.57
#